data_AF-A0A522EWW7-F1
#
_entry.id   AF-A0A522EWW7-F1
#
_cell.length_a   1.000
_cell.length_b   1.000
_cell.length_c   1.000
_cell.angle_alpha   90.00
_cell.angle_beta   90.00
_cell.angle_gamma   90.00
#
_symmetry.space_group_name_H-M   'P 1'
#
loop_
_entity.id
_entity.type
_entity.pdbx_description
1 polymer ?
#
loop_
_entity_poly.entity_id
_entity_poly.type
_entity_poly.pdbx_seq_one_letter_code
_entity_poly.pdbx_strand_id
1 'polypeptide(L)'
;MIGLQDLKKYGIQDVTEIVYNPSYDLLYDEETKPGLSKFEKGIITNTGAVSVDTGVFTGRSPKDKHVVLDDKTRSTVWWKSDLTKVSDNKPVSREIWNHCKNISAKQLSGKRIFVIDCFCGANENSRLRVRFIMEVAWQAHFVKNMFIRPNPEELDDFKPEFVVLNASKATNPEWKKQDLNSENFIFFNLTEGMAVIGGTWYGGEMKKGIFSVMNYYLPLKGIASMHCSANVGKNGDTAIFFGLSGTGKTTLSTDPDRALVGDDEHGWDDDGIFNFEGGCYAKCIKLSKKNEPDIYDAIRRDALLENLVVLPDGTLDFNDSSKTENTRVSYPIYHIHNIVKPVSKAGHAKKVIFLTADAFGVLPPVSRLTEEQTKYYFLSGYTAKVAGTERGIVEPVPSFSACFGAAFLMLDPIIYANELTRKMKIHNTEAWLVNTGWMGGQYGTGNRIDLPSTRRIINAILNNTITNCDFVNLPVFNLSIPTKIEGVDDSILDPGKAWQSFAKWHIAATDLALKFINNFSNFTWSKETALLADHGPKI
;
A
#
# COMPACT_ATOMS: atom_id res chain seq x y z
N MET A 1 5.20 -1.50 -32.12
CA MET A 1 4.68 -2.79 -31.62
C MET A 1 5.82 -3.70 -31.20
N ILE A 2 5.70 -4.36 -30.04
CA ILE A 2 6.71 -5.32 -29.56
C ILE A 2 6.76 -6.57 -30.45
N GLY A 3 7.97 -7.04 -30.76
CA GLY A 3 8.20 -8.27 -31.52
C GLY A 3 9.00 -9.32 -30.75
N LEU A 4 9.15 -10.50 -31.35
CA LEU A 4 9.92 -11.62 -30.78
C LEU A 4 11.38 -11.23 -30.43
N GLN A 5 12.00 -10.37 -31.24
CA GLN A 5 13.38 -9.92 -31.00
C GLN A 5 13.49 -9.07 -29.73
N ASP A 6 12.46 -8.31 -29.37
CA ASP A 6 12.42 -7.52 -28.14
C ASP A 6 12.35 -8.37 -26.88
N LEU A 7 11.91 -9.62 -26.99
CA LEU A 7 11.80 -10.55 -25.86
C LEU A 7 13.09 -11.35 -25.65
N LYS A 8 13.87 -11.57 -26.72
CA LYS A 8 15.16 -12.28 -26.64
C LYS A 8 16.18 -11.58 -25.74
N LYS A 9 16.16 -10.24 -25.68
CA LYS A 9 17.01 -9.48 -24.72
C LYS A 9 16.68 -9.77 -23.25
N TYR A 10 15.49 -10.31 -22.97
CA TYR A 10 15.09 -10.77 -21.63
C TYR A 10 15.32 -12.26 -21.42
N GLY A 11 15.93 -12.95 -22.39
CA GLY A 11 16.19 -14.39 -22.36
C GLY A 11 14.99 -15.25 -22.77
N ILE A 12 13.87 -14.64 -23.18
CA ILE A 12 12.65 -15.37 -23.58
C ILE A 12 12.78 -15.76 -25.05
N GLN A 13 12.62 -17.05 -25.35
CA GLN A 13 12.80 -17.64 -26.67
C GLN A 13 11.54 -18.38 -27.13
N ASP A 14 11.44 -18.62 -28.44
CA ASP A 14 10.42 -19.48 -29.05
C ASP A 14 8.96 -19.18 -28.66
N VAL A 15 8.64 -17.91 -28.41
CA VAL A 15 7.28 -17.47 -28.07
C VAL A 15 6.33 -17.78 -29.23
N THR A 16 5.23 -18.47 -28.94
CA THR A 16 4.28 -18.93 -29.97
C THR A 16 3.34 -17.83 -30.41
N GLU A 17 2.96 -16.93 -29.50
CA GLU A 17 2.09 -15.79 -29.74
C GLU A 17 2.31 -14.72 -28.67
N ILE A 18 2.30 -13.45 -29.09
CA ILE A 18 2.34 -12.30 -28.18
C ILE A 18 0.98 -11.63 -28.18
N VAL A 19 0.30 -11.62 -27.03
CA VAL A 19 -0.90 -10.82 -26.78
C VAL A 19 -0.47 -9.49 -26.17
N TYR A 20 -0.31 -8.47 -27.02
CA TYR A 20 0.20 -7.16 -26.60
C TYR A 20 -0.93 -6.19 -26.24
N ASN A 21 -0.84 -5.59 -25.05
CA ASN A 21 -1.80 -4.63 -24.49
C ASN A 21 -3.28 -5.01 -24.74
N PRO A 22 -3.71 -6.25 -24.41
CA PRO A 22 -5.06 -6.74 -24.69
C PRO A 22 -6.16 -5.81 -24.18
N SER A 23 -7.28 -5.74 -24.90
CA SER A 23 -8.49 -5.07 -24.44
C SER A 23 -9.10 -5.80 -23.24
N TYR A 24 -9.99 -5.13 -22.52
CA TYR A 24 -10.75 -5.78 -21.45
C TYR A 24 -11.64 -6.92 -21.97
N ASP A 25 -12.23 -6.76 -23.15
CA ASP A 25 -13.03 -7.82 -23.79
C ASP A 25 -12.20 -9.07 -24.06
N LEU A 26 -10.99 -8.91 -24.61
CA LEU A 26 -10.09 -10.03 -24.84
C LEU A 26 -9.67 -10.69 -23.53
N LEU A 27 -9.35 -9.90 -22.50
CA LEU A 27 -9.00 -10.45 -21.18
C LEU A 27 -10.17 -11.24 -20.58
N TYR A 28 -11.39 -10.72 -20.65
CA TYR A 28 -12.59 -11.41 -20.18
C TYR A 28 -12.79 -12.75 -20.90
N ASP A 29 -12.66 -12.78 -22.22
CA ASP A 29 -12.76 -14.02 -23.01
C ASP A 29 -11.65 -15.03 -22.66
N GLU A 30 -10.43 -14.54 -22.45
CA GLU A 30 -9.28 -15.37 -22.07
C GLU A 30 -9.42 -15.96 -20.67
N GLU A 31 -9.90 -15.18 -19.69
CA GLU A 31 -10.09 -15.60 -18.30
C GLU A 31 -11.23 -16.60 -18.11
N THR A 32 -12.19 -16.58 -19.02
CA THR A 32 -13.40 -17.42 -18.97
C THR A 32 -13.36 -18.59 -19.96
N LYS A 33 -12.23 -18.76 -20.65
CA LYS A 33 -12.03 -19.79 -21.66
C LYS A 33 -12.17 -21.21 -21.07
N PRO A 34 -12.89 -22.12 -21.76
CA PRO A 34 -12.90 -23.53 -21.38
C PRO A 34 -11.49 -24.13 -21.38
N GLY A 35 -11.20 -24.98 -20.40
CA GLY A 35 -9.91 -25.69 -20.31
C GLY A 35 -8.86 -25.05 -19.40
N LEU A 36 -9.10 -23.82 -18.91
CA LEU A 36 -8.29 -23.25 -17.84
C LEU A 36 -8.42 -24.08 -16.56
N SER A 37 -7.29 -24.28 -15.87
CA SER A 37 -7.22 -25.13 -14.69
C SER A 37 -6.45 -24.48 -13.54
N LYS A 38 -6.65 -25.00 -12.33
CA LYS A 38 -5.99 -24.50 -11.11
C LYS A 38 -6.16 -22.98 -10.96
N PHE A 39 -5.07 -22.24 -10.73
CA PHE A 39 -5.06 -20.80 -10.43
C PHE A 39 -5.21 -19.92 -11.68
N GLU A 40 -5.30 -20.50 -12.88
CA GLU A 40 -5.62 -19.71 -14.09
C GLU A 40 -7.11 -19.50 -14.27
N LYS A 41 -7.93 -20.38 -13.68
CA LYS A 41 -9.38 -20.43 -13.92
C LYS A 41 -10.07 -19.21 -13.32
N GLY A 42 -10.72 -18.42 -14.17
CA GLY A 42 -11.68 -17.40 -13.76
C GLY A 42 -13.09 -17.98 -13.56
N ILE A 43 -13.84 -17.41 -12.61
CA ILE A 43 -15.26 -17.70 -12.38
C ILE A 43 -16.03 -16.39 -12.55
N ILE A 44 -17.02 -16.38 -13.44
CA ILE A 44 -17.91 -15.22 -13.61
C ILE A 44 -18.87 -15.16 -12.43
N THR A 45 -18.97 -13.99 -11.80
CA THR A 45 -19.90 -13.74 -10.69
C THR A 45 -21.18 -13.06 -11.19
N ASN A 46 -22.21 -12.99 -10.34
CA ASN A 46 -23.46 -12.31 -10.67
C ASN A 46 -23.30 -10.80 -10.94
N THR A 47 -22.19 -10.20 -10.50
CA THR A 47 -21.83 -8.81 -10.80
C THR A 47 -21.27 -8.62 -12.22
N GLY A 48 -20.93 -9.72 -12.91
CA GLY A 48 -20.20 -9.71 -14.17
C GLY A 48 -18.67 -9.58 -14.01
N ALA A 49 -18.16 -9.33 -12.80
CA ALA A 49 -16.73 -9.41 -12.51
C ALA A 49 -16.24 -10.86 -12.52
N VAL A 50 -14.99 -11.07 -12.92
CA VAL A 50 -14.32 -12.37 -12.85
C VAL A 50 -13.64 -12.52 -11.49
N SER A 51 -13.76 -13.70 -10.88
CA SER A 51 -13.06 -14.08 -9.64
C SER A 51 -12.03 -15.16 -9.90
N VAL A 52 -10.84 -15.00 -9.32
CA VAL A 52 -9.73 -15.94 -9.36
C VAL A 52 -9.30 -16.37 -7.96
N ASP A 53 -8.53 -17.46 -7.88
CA ASP A 53 -7.95 -17.99 -6.66
C ASP A 53 -6.42 -18.05 -6.82
N THR A 54 -5.69 -17.50 -5.84
CA THR A 54 -4.22 -17.46 -5.85
C THR A 54 -3.60 -18.56 -4.98
N GLY A 55 -4.41 -19.53 -4.56
CA GLY A 55 -3.99 -20.68 -3.78
C GLY A 55 -3.51 -20.29 -2.39
N VAL A 56 -2.35 -20.81 -1.99
CA VAL A 56 -1.77 -20.51 -0.67
C VAL A 56 -1.23 -19.07 -0.57
N PHE A 57 -0.99 -18.40 -1.70
CA PHE A 57 -0.43 -17.06 -1.76
C PHE A 57 -1.55 -16.02 -1.75
N THR A 58 -2.24 -15.89 -0.62
CA THR A 58 -3.33 -14.93 -0.43
C THR A 58 -2.85 -13.56 0.09
N GLY A 59 -1.55 -13.30 -0.02
CA GLY A 59 -0.89 -12.10 0.49
C GLY A 59 0.56 -12.02 0.05
N ARG A 60 1.26 -10.96 0.49
CA ARG A 60 2.67 -10.74 0.15
C ARG A 60 3.59 -11.75 0.82
N SER A 61 4.75 -11.99 0.20
CA SER A 61 5.84 -12.83 0.69
C SER A 61 7.10 -11.99 1.00
N PRO A 62 7.11 -11.13 2.03
CA PRO A 62 8.25 -10.26 2.34
C PRO A 62 9.54 -11.04 2.65
N LYS A 63 9.43 -12.30 3.09
CA LYS A 63 10.58 -13.18 3.32
C LYS A 63 11.23 -13.69 2.03
N ASP A 64 10.57 -13.60 0.89
CA ASP A 64 11.10 -14.01 -0.42
C ASP A 64 11.53 -12.82 -1.30
N LYS A 65 11.28 -11.57 -0.84
CA LYS A 65 11.74 -10.33 -1.49
C LYS A 65 13.26 -10.16 -1.39
N HIS A 66 13.97 -10.00 -2.51
CA HIS A 66 15.42 -9.72 -2.51
C HIS A 66 15.78 -8.63 -3.52
N VAL A 67 16.87 -7.90 -3.25
CA VAL A 67 17.41 -6.87 -4.15
C VAL A 67 18.86 -7.23 -4.46
N VAL A 68 19.25 -7.16 -5.73
CA VAL A 68 20.64 -7.43 -6.16
C VAL A 68 21.57 -6.44 -5.49
N LEU A 69 22.59 -6.97 -4.79
CA LEU A 69 23.66 -6.18 -4.21
C LEU A 69 24.75 -5.94 -5.25
N ASP A 70 24.83 -4.72 -5.76
CA ASP A 70 25.87 -4.30 -6.70
C ASP A 70 26.24 -2.82 -6.52
N ASP A 71 27.08 -2.26 -7.39
CA ASP A 71 27.61 -0.91 -7.20
C ASP A 71 26.54 0.18 -7.19
N LYS A 72 25.39 -0.03 -7.86
CA LYS A 72 24.27 0.92 -7.83
C LYS A 72 23.54 0.90 -6.49
N THR A 73 23.35 -0.29 -5.92
CA THR A 73 22.50 -0.51 -4.75
C THR A 73 23.25 -0.54 -3.42
N ARG A 74 24.55 -0.87 -3.44
CA ARG A 74 25.38 -1.15 -2.24
C ARG A 74 25.29 -0.08 -1.17
N SER A 75 25.39 1.18 -1.54
CA SER A 75 25.40 2.33 -0.61
C SER A 75 24.08 3.09 -0.52
N THR A 76 23.07 2.73 -1.33
CA THR A 76 21.82 3.48 -1.44
C THR A 76 20.63 2.71 -0.90
N VAL A 77 20.61 1.38 -1.07
CA VAL A 77 19.50 0.56 -0.56
C VAL A 77 19.61 0.41 0.95
N TRP A 78 18.48 0.56 1.63
CA TRP A 78 18.34 0.29 3.06
C TRP A 78 18.28 -1.22 3.30
N TRP A 79 19.45 -1.84 3.40
CA TRP A 79 19.60 -3.28 3.56
C TRP A 79 19.05 -3.78 4.89
N LYS A 80 18.51 -5.00 4.89
CA LYS A 80 18.23 -5.76 6.10
C LYS A 80 19.54 -6.16 6.78
N SER A 81 19.68 -5.85 8.06
CA SER A 81 20.85 -6.19 8.89
C SER A 81 20.44 -6.35 10.36
N ASP A 82 21.40 -6.69 11.23
CA ASP A 82 21.18 -6.72 12.68
C ASP A 82 20.79 -5.36 13.27
N LEU A 83 21.24 -4.27 12.66
CA LEU A 83 20.92 -2.89 13.05
C LEU A 83 19.60 -2.41 12.44
N THR A 84 19.18 -2.99 11.32
CA THR A 84 18.02 -2.56 10.52
C THR A 84 17.05 -3.71 10.30
N LYS A 85 16.66 -4.39 11.39
CA LYS A 85 15.85 -5.62 11.36
C LYS A 85 14.48 -5.47 10.68
N VAL A 86 13.95 -4.25 10.68
CA VAL A 86 12.65 -3.89 10.11
C VAL A 86 12.65 -3.77 8.58
N SER A 87 13.83 -3.71 7.94
CA SER A 87 13.92 -3.70 6.48
C SER A 87 13.68 -5.09 5.90
N ASP A 88 12.91 -5.16 4.82
CA ASP A 88 12.69 -6.40 4.05
C ASP A 88 13.71 -6.58 2.89
N ASN A 89 14.60 -5.61 2.67
CA ASN A 89 15.53 -5.61 1.54
C ASN A 89 16.72 -6.54 1.81
N LYS A 90 16.57 -7.82 1.44
CA LYS A 90 17.63 -8.82 1.58
C LYS A 90 18.54 -8.79 0.35
N PRO A 91 19.87 -8.79 0.53
CA PRO A 91 20.80 -8.82 -0.60
C PRO A 91 20.75 -10.16 -1.30
N VAL A 92 20.93 -10.15 -2.62
CA VAL A 92 21.19 -11.35 -3.42
C VAL A 92 22.35 -11.08 -4.38
N SER A 93 23.14 -12.10 -4.70
CA SER A 93 24.26 -11.98 -5.62
C SER A 93 23.79 -11.91 -7.08
N ARG A 94 24.67 -11.45 -7.97
CA ARG A 94 24.38 -11.42 -9.42
C ARG A 94 24.21 -12.82 -10.00
N GLU A 95 24.93 -13.80 -9.47
CA GLU A 95 24.86 -15.20 -9.88
C GLU A 95 23.49 -15.80 -9.58
N ILE A 96 22.99 -15.61 -8.35
CA ILE A 96 21.66 -16.10 -7.94
C ILE A 96 20.55 -15.34 -8.69
N TRP A 97 20.72 -14.03 -8.91
CA TRP A 97 19.82 -13.27 -9.78
C TRP A 97 19.73 -13.86 -11.18
N ASN A 98 20.87 -14.10 -11.83
CA ASN A 98 20.93 -14.66 -13.18
C ASN A 98 20.28 -16.05 -13.24
N HIS A 99 20.46 -16.87 -12.20
CA HIS A 99 19.80 -18.17 -12.08
C HIS A 99 18.28 -18.05 -12.07
N CYS A 100 17.71 -17.22 -11.17
CA CYS A 100 16.26 -17.01 -11.08
C CYS A 100 15.69 -16.31 -12.33
N LYS A 101 16.43 -15.37 -12.93
CA LYS A 101 16.07 -14.73 -14.20
C LYS A 101 15.98 -15.76 -15.33
N ASN A 102 16.93 -16.68 -15.42
CA ASN A 102 16.92 -17.75 -16.41
C ASN A 102 15.75 -18.73 -16.18
N ILE A 103 15.42 -19.04 -14.93
CA ILE A 103 14.23 -19.84 -14.58
C ILE A 103 12.96 -19.14 -15.09
N SER A 104 12.79 -17.85 -14.79
CA SER A 104 11.62 -17.09 -15.25
C SER A 104 11.54 -17.00 -16.78
N ALA A 105 12.66 -16.71 -17.44
CA ALA A 105 12.71 -16.61 -18.89
C ALA A 105 12.41 -17.97 -19.56
N LYS A 106 12.96 -19.07 -19.04
CA LYS A 106 12.67 -20.43 -19.51
C LYS A 106 11.21 -20.79 -19.32
N GLN A 107 10.63 -20.43 -18.18
CA GLN A 107 9.21 -20.65 -17.91
C GLN A 107 8.33 -19.94 -18.93
N LEU A 108 8.69 -18.73 -19.36
CA LEU A 108 7.91 -17.93 -20.32
C LEU A 108 8.23 -18.26 -21.79
N SER A 109 9.31 -19.00 -22.07
CA SER A 109 9.71 -19.40 -23.42
C SER A 109 8.82 -20.53 -23.96
N GLY A 110 8.68 -20.61 -25.28
CA GLY A 110 7.90 -21.69 -25.91
C GLY A 110 6.38 -21.56 -25.76
N LYS A 111 5.87 -20.41 -25.33
CA LYS A 111 4.47 -20.22 -24.91
C LYS A 111 3.82 -19.03 -25.58
N ARG A 112 2.50 -19.00 -25.48
CA ARG A 112 1.70 -17.79 -25.64
C ARG A 112 1.86 -16.93 -24.40
N ILE A 113 2.17 -15.65 -24.58
CA ILE A 113 2.41 -14.72 -23.49
C ILE A 113 1.57 -13.46 -23.65
N PHE A 114 1.27 -12.84 -22.52
CA PHE A 114 0.66 -11.53 -22.43
C PHE A 114 1.75 -10.50 -22.09
N VAL A 115 1.74 -9.39 -22.82
CA VAL A 115 2.65 -8.27 -22.60
C VAL A 115 1.83 -7.02 -22.36
N ILE A 116 2.05 -6.36 -21.23
CA ILE A 116 1.40 -5.09 -20.88
C ILE A 116 2.47 -4.01 -20.72
N ASP A 117 2.44 -3.03 -21.60
CA ASP A 117 3.15 -1.77 -21.44
C ASP A 117 2.24 -0.75 -20.75
N CYS A 118 2.72 -0.18 -19.65
CA CYS A 118 1.98 0.76 -18.81
C CYS A 118 2.90 1.76 -18.10
N PHE A 119 2.30 2.78 -17.49
CA PHE A 119 3.04 3.75 -16.66
C PHE A 119 2.78 3.54 -15.18
N CYS A 120 3.81 3.80 -14.36
CA CYS A 120 3.69 4.02 -12.93
C CYS A 120 4.08 5.48 -12.61
N GLY A 121 3.12 6.27 -12.14
CA GLY A 121 3.26 7.72 -11.99
C GLY A 121 2.44 8.49 -13.04
N ALA A 122 1.56 9.38 -12.58
CA ALA A 122 0.70 10.18 -13.45
C ALA A 122 1.40 11.37 -14.13
N ASN A 123 2.56 11.81 -13.61
CA ASN A 123 3.33 12.91 -14.20
C ASN A 123 4.41 12.39 -15.15
N GLU A 124 4.44 12.90 -16.38
CA GLU A 124 5.36 12.43 -17.43
C GLU A 124 6.85 12.62 -17.10
N ASN A 125 7.18 13.66 -16.35
CA ASN A 125 8.55 14.00 -15.94
C ASN A 125 9.16 12.98 -14.95
N SER A 126 8.33 12.22 -14.24
CA SER A 126 8.77 11.30 -13.18
C SER A 126 8.17 9.90 -13.28
N ARG A 127 7.28 9.64 -14.24
CA ARG A 127 6.68 8.31 -14.44
C ARG A 127 7.71 7.29 -14.90
N LEU A 128 7.50 6.05 -14.48
CA LEU A 128 8.26 4.89 -14.92
C LEU A 128 7.49 4.17 -16.02
N ARG A 129 8.14 3.93 -17.17
CA ARG A 129 7.65 3.03 -18.21
C ARG A 129 7.91 1.59 -17.82
N VAL A 130 6.85 0.84 -17.55
CA VAL A 130 6.94 -0.56 -17.09
C VAL A 130 6.41 -1.50 -18.16
N ARG A 131 7.18 -2.54 -18.48
CA ARG A 131 6.75 -3.67 -19.30
C ARG A 131 6.57 -4.90 -18.43
N PHE A 132 5.37 -5.45 -18.43
CA PHE A 132 5.00 -6.66 -17.74
C PHE A 132 4.91 -7.83 -18.74
N ILE A 133 5.49 -8.99 -18.41
CA ILE A 133 5.45 -10.19 -19.24
C ILE A 133 5.00 -11.40 -18.39
N MET A 134 3.92 -12.07 -18.79
CA MET A 134 3.31 -13.23 -18.11
C MET A 134 2.73 -14.22 -19.10
N GLU A 135 2.40 -15.42 -18.62
CA GLU A 135 1.69 -16.46 -19.38
C GLU A 135 0.21 -16.63 -18.98
N VAL A 136 -0.32 -15.82 -18.05
CA VAL A 136 -1.67 -15.95 -17.50
C VAL A 136 -2.48 -14.68 -17.73
N ALA A 137 -3.67 -14.81 -18.31
CA ALA A 137 -4.52 -13.68 -18.71
C ALA A 137 -4.90 -12.77 -17.55
N TRP A 138 -5.40 -13.34 -16.43
CA TRP A 138 -5.83 -12.52 -15.29
C TRP A 138 -4.70 -11.71 -14.67
N GLN A 139 -3.44 -12.18 -14.76
CA GLN A 139 -2.30 -11.41 -14.27
C GLN A 139 -2.08 -10.16 -15.13
N ALA A 140 -2.28 -10.27 -16.45
CA ALA A 140 -2.26 -9.13 -17.35
C ALA A 140 -3.42 -8.18 -17.10
N HIS A 141 -4.61 -8.69 -16.81
CA HIS A 141 -5.76 -7.90 -16.37
C HIS A 141 -5.49 -7.14 -15.07
N PHE A 142 -4.91 -7.80 -14.06
CA PHE A 142 -4.52 -7.15 -12.81
C PHE A 142 -3.62 -5.94 -13.08
N VAL A 143 -2.57 -6.10 -13.89
CA VAL A 143 -1.67 -5.00 -14.26
C VAL A 143 -2.40 -3.91 -15.05
N LYS A 144 -3.27 -4.29 -16.00
CA LYS A 144 -4.09 -3.35 -16.78
C LYS A 144 -5.00 -2.49 -15.89
N ASN A 145 -5.52 -3.08 -14.80
CA ASN A 145 -6.29 -2.35 -13.80
C ASN A 145 -5.40 -1.41 -13.00
N MET A 146 -4.31 -1.94 -12.42
CA MET A 146 -3.54 -1.23 -11.41
C MET A 146 -2.64 -0.13 -11.95
N PHE A 147 -2.10 -0.26 -13.17
CA PHE A 147 -1.19 0.73 -13.73
C PHE A 147 -1.89 1.68 -14.69
N ILE A 148 -1.26 2.83 -14.95
CA ILE A 148 -1.80 3.83 -15.86
C ILE A 148 -1.68 3.29 -17.28
N ARG A 149 -2.82 3.19 -17.95
CA ARG A 149 -2.95 2.67 -19.31
C ARG A 149 -2.49 3.75 -20.30
N PRO A 150 -1.48 3.49 -21.13
CA PRO A 150 -1.04 4.43 -22.16
C PRO A 150 -2.11 4.62 -23.22
N ASN A 151 -2.18 5.81 -23.80
CA ASN A 151 -2.93 6.03 -25.03
C ASN A 151 -2.21 5.36 -26.22
N PRO A 152 -2.90 5.07 -27.34
CA PRO A 152 -2.31 4.38 -28.48
C PRO A 152 -1.01 5.04 -29.01
N GLU A 153 -0.97 6.37 -29.08
CA GLU A 153 0.21 7.12 -29.53
C GLU A 153 1.42 6.95 -28.59
N GLU A 154 1.18 6.80 -27.29
CA GLU A 154 2.23 6.57 -26.30
C GLU A 154 2.84 5.16 -26.40
N LEU A 155 2.17 4.23 -27.10
CA LEU A 155 2.63 2.86 -27.32
C LEU A 155 3.56 2.72 -28.54
N ASP A 156 3.56 3.69 -29.47
CA ASP A 156 4.30 3.58 -30.73
C ASP A 156 5.83 3.56 -30.53
N ASP A 157 6.35 4.37 -29.61
CA ASP A 157 7.77 4.39 -29.19
C ASP A 157 7.95 4.03 -27.71
N PHE A 158 7.14 3.11 -27.18
CA PHE A 158 7.24 2.70 -25.78
C PHE A 158 8.56 1.97 -25.50
N LYS A 159 9.44 2.63 -24.75
CA LYS A 159 10.74 2.10 -24.28
C LYS A 159 10.65 1.82 -22.78
N PRO A 160 10.55 0.55 -22.35
CA PRO A 160 10.46 0.23 -20.93
C PRO A 160 11.74 0.61 -20.20
N GLU A 161 11.57 1.30 -19.07
CA GLU A 161 12.62 1.61 -18.10
C GLU A 161 12.71 0.55 -17.02
N PHE A 162 11.62 -0.20 -16.82
CA PHE A 162 11.58 -1.34 -15.93
C PHE A 162 10.80 -2.50 -16.54
N VAL A 163 11.27 -3.73 -16.36
CA VAL A 163 10.66 -4.94 -16.91
C VAL A 163 10.33 -5.92 -15.79
N VAL A 164 9.14 -6.49 -15.79
CA VAL A 164 8.72 -7.50 -14.82
C VAL A 164 8.41 -8.81 -15.53
N LEU A 165 9.17 -9.86 -15.21
CA LEU A 165 8.86 -11.22 -15.63
C LEU A 165 8.04 -11.90 -14.54
N ASN A 166 6.74 -12.05 -14.75
CA ASN A 166 5.88 -12.79 -13.85
C ASN A 166 5.78 -14.25 -14.32
N ALA A 167 6.59 -15.10 -13.70
CA ALA A 167 6.68 -16.53 -13.94
C ALA A 167 6.14 -17.31 -12.73
N SER A 168 4.94 -16.97 -12.25
CA SER A 168 4.29 -17.54 -11.05
C SER A 168 4.25 -19.08 -11.01
N LYS A 169 4.27 -19.73 -12.18
CA LYS A 169 4.31 -21.20 -12.31
C LYS A 169 5.68 -21.83 -12.05
N ALA A 170 6.76 -21.06 -12.08
CA ALA A 170 8.12 -21.56 -11.84
C ALA A 170 8.50 -21.43 -10.37
N THR A 171 9.30 -22.36 -9.87
CA THR A 171 9.94 -22.28 -8.56
C THR A 171 11.44 -22.49 -8.71
N ASN A 172 12.22 -22.04 -7.73
CA ASN A 172 13.66 -22.24 -7.68
C ASN A 172 13.99 -23.53 -6.90
N PRO A 173 14.37 -24.64 -7.56
CA PRO A 173 14.67 -25.88 -6.85
C PRO A 173 15.98 -25.85 -6.04
N GLU A 174 16.85 -24.87 -6.29
CA GLU A 174 18.15 -24.75 -5.63
C GLU A 174 18.14 -23.82 -4.41
N TRP A 175 16.97 -23.32 -4.01
CA TRP A 175 16.83 -22.30 -2.97
C TRP A 175 17.58 -22.61 -1.67
N LYS A 176 17.57 -23.89 -1.22
CA LYS A 176 18.30 -24.33 -0.02
C LYS A 176 19.82 -24.20 -0.17
N LYS A 177 20.35 -24.51 -1.35
CA LYS A 177 21.80 -24.41 -1.63
C LYS A 177 22.24 -22.94 -1.75
N GLN A 178 21.31 -22.07 -2.13
CA GLN A 178 21.52 -20.63 -2.31
C GLN A 178 21.20 -19.81 -1.06
N ASP A 179 20.89 -20.48 0.06
CA ASP A 179 20.51 -19.86 1.35
C ASP A 179 19.34 -18.87 1.23
N LEU A 180 18.38 -19.19 0.37
CA LEU A 180 17.14 -18.42 0.21
C LEU A 180 16.08 -18.91 1.20
N ASN A 181 15.06 -18.09 1.45
CA ASN A 181 13.98 -18.44 2.39
C ASN A 181 13.09 -19.59 1.91
N SER A 182 12.78 -19.65 0.62
CA SER A 182 11.91 -20.68 0.03
C SER A 182 12.18 -20.86 -1.47
N GLU A 183 11.47 -21.80 -2.10
CA GLU A 183 11.50 -21.98 -3.56
C GLU A 183 10.88 -20.81 -4.34
N ASN A 184 10.16 -19.92 -3.66
CA ASN A 184 9.55 -18.73 -4.25
C ASN A 184 10.56 -17.58 -4.28
N PHE A 185 10.42 -16.67 -5.24
CA PHE A 185 11.34 -15.54 -5.37
C PHE A 185 10.64 -14.30 -5.92
N ILE A 186 10.92 -13.16 -5.30
CA ILE A 186 10.50 -11.82 -5.77
C ILE A 186 11.76 -10.95 -5.78
N PHE A 187 12.49 -10.97 -6.89
CA PHE A 187 13.83 -10.36 -6.96
C PHE A 187 13.82 -9.08 -7.79
N PHE A 188 14.62 -8.10 -7.37
CA PHE A 188 14.78 -6.82 -8.04
C PHE A 188 16.24 -6.59 -8.41
N ASN A 189 16.50 -6.24 -9.66
CA ASN A 189 17.79 -5.75 -10.13
C ASN A 189 17.63 -4.34 -10.68
N LEU A 190 18.03 -3.35 -9.88
CA LEU A 190 17.89 -1.93 -10.24
C LEU A 190 18.88 -1.50 -11.33
N THR A 191 19.98 -2.22 -11.52
CA THR A 191 20.97 -1.95 -12.59
C THR A 191 20.44 -2.40 -13.95
N GLU A 192 19.82 -3.58 -14.01
CA GLU A 192 19.17 -4.08 -15.23
C GLU A 192 17.79 -3.46 -15.49
N GLY A 193 17.21 -2.75 -14.50
CA GLY A 193 15.83 -2.26 -14.59
C GLY A 193 14.84 -3.42 -14.71
N MET A 194 14.97 -4.44 -13.85
CA MET A 194 14.17 -5.65 -13.97
C MET A 194 13.75 -6.23 -12.62
N ALA A 195 12.58 -6.85 -12.58
CA ALA A 195 12.16 -7.75 -11.52
C ALA A 195 11.69 -9.10 -12.06
N VAL A 196 11.84 -10.14 -11.24
CA VAL A 196 11.34 -11.49 -11.54
C VAL A 196 10.51 -12.01 -10.37
N ILE A 197 9.36 -12.59 -10.69
CA ILE A 197 8.41 -13.16 -9.73
C ILE A 197 8.23 -14.64 -10.07
N GLY A 198 8.46 -15.52 -9.10
CA GLY A 198 8.30 -16.97 -9.23
C GLY A 198 7.61 -17.59 -8.02
N GLY A 199 6.79 -18.60 -8.28
CA GLY A 199 6.08 -19.43 -7.30
C GLY A 199 4.80 -18.78 -6.77
N THR A 200 4.87 -17.52 -6.35
CA THR A 200 3.71 -16.78 -5.85
C THR A 200 2.76 -16.36 -6.97
N TRP A 201 1.46 -16.51 -6.71
CA TRP A 201 0.39 -16.05 -7.59
C TRP A 201 -0.25 -14.75 -7.09
N TYR A 202 0.13 -14.22 -5.94
CA TYR A 202 -0.52 -13.03 -5.38
C TYR A 202 -0.34 -11.80 -6.28
N GLY A 203 -1.44 -11.21 -6.78
CA GLY A 203 -1.38 -10.08 -7.72
C GLY A 203 -0.63 -8.87 -7.16
N GLY A 204 -0.75 -8.65 -5.85
CA GLY A 204 -0.13 -7.53 -5.15
C GLY A 204 1.40 -7.47 -5.22
N GLU A 205 2.11 -8.56 -5.57
CA GLU A 205 3.56 -8.52 -5.80
C GLU A 205 3.93 -7.72 -7.06
N MET A 206 3.08 -7.77 -8.11
CA MET A 206 3.30 -6.97 -9.34
C MET A 206 3.14 -5.48 -9.07
N LYS A 207 2.17 -5.09 -8.23
CA LYS A 207 1.94 -3.71 -7.79
C LYS A 207 3.05 -3.22 -6.86
N LYS A 208 3.23 -3.90 -5.71
CA LYS A 208 4.13 -3.44 -4.64
C LYS A 208 5.61 -3.55 -4.99
N GLY A 209 5.96 -4.41 -5.94
CA GLY A 209 7.30 -4.44 -6.51
C GLY A 209 7.64 -3.12 -7.20
N ILE A 210 6.78 -2.64 -8.11
CA ILE A 210 6.99 -1.35 -8.77
C ILE A 210 6.89 -0.18 -7.80
N PHE A 211 5.99 -0.22 -6.81
CA PHE A 211 5.98 0.79 -5.76
C PHE A 211 7.32 0.90 -5.02
N SER A 212 7.95 -0.24 -4.72
CA SER A 212 9.28 -0.27 -4.10
C SER A 212 10.34 0.38 -5.01
N VAL A 213 10.21 0.23 -6.33
CA VAL A 213 11.07 0.88 -7.32
C VAL A 213 10.84 2.41 -7.35
N MET A 214 9.59 2.87 -7.27
CA MET A 214 9.26 4.30 -7.15
C MET A 214 9.82 4.90 -5.84
N ASN A 215 9.71 4.16 -4.73
CA ASN A 215 10.28 4.52 -3.43
C ASN A 215 11.81 4.63 -3.47
N TYR A 216 12.49 3.94 -4.38
CA TYR A 216 13.93 4.12 -4.60
C TYR A 216 14.22 5.38 -5.43
N TYR A 217 13.55 5.56 -6.56
CA TYR A 217 13.95 6.61 -7.52
C TYR A 217 13.46 8.01 -7.18
N LEU A 218 12.24 8.15 -6.67
CA LEU A 218 11.63 9.47 -6.48
C LEU A 218 12.27 10.29 -5.36
N PRO A 219 12.53 9.74 -4.15
CA PRO A 219 13.15 10.52 -3.10
C PRO A 219 14.57 10.99 -3.45
N LEU A 220 15.32 10.21 -4.24
CA LEU A 220 16.63 10.61 -4.76
C LEU A 220 16.57 11.80 -5.75
N LYS A 221 15.37 12.12 -6.27
CA LYS A 221 15.09 13.28 -7.11
C LYS A 221 14.38 14.40 -6.35
N GLY A 222 14.27 14.32 -5.02
CA GLY A 222 13.54 15.31 -4.22
C GLY A 222 12.02 15.26 -4.40
N ILE A 223 11.47 14.09 -4.76
CA ILE A 223 10.02 13.86 -4.85
C ILE A 223 9.62 12.91 -3.74
N ALA A 224 8.64 13.30 -2.91
CA ALA A 224 8.16 12.42 -1.85
C ALA A 224 7.43 11.23 -2.48
N SER A 225 7.72 10.00 -2.04
CA SER A 225 7.02 8.79 -2.46
C SER A 225 6.31 8.18 -1.26
N MET A 226 4.99 8.00 -1.36
CA MET A 226 4.12 7.91 -0.19
C MET A 226 3.16 6.73 -0.31
N HIS A 227 3.05 5.96 0.78
CA HIS A 227 2.02 4.92 0.95
C HIS A 227 0.80 5.53 1.63
N CYS A 228 0.00 6.24 0.86
CA CYS A 228 -1.16 6.96 1.32
C CYS A 228 -2.31 6.86 0.32
N SER A 229 -3.51 7.15 0.77
CA SER A 229 -4.59 7.53 -0.15
C SER A 229 -4.63 9.06 -0.26
N ALA A 230 -5.23 9.59 -1.33
CA ALA A 230 -5.37 11.02 -1.51
C ALA A 230 -6.71 11.39 -2.15
N ASN A 231 -7.30 12.50 -1.73
CA ASN A 231 -8.51 13.08 -2.32
C ASN A 231 -8.44 14.62 -2.31
N VAL A 232 -9.32 15.25 -3.09
CA VAL A 232 -9.40 16.70 -3.23
C VAL A 232 -10.82 17.19 -3.04
N GLY A 233 -10.97 18.26 -2.25
CA GLY A 233 -12.26 18.92 -2.05
C GLY A 233 -12.66 19.80 -3.24
N LYS A 234 -13.90 20.28 -3.23
CA LYS A 234 -14.45 21.17 -4.28
C LYS A 234 -13.66 22.48 -4.43
N ASN A 235 -12.93 22.90 -3.39
CA ASN A 235 -12.11 24.11 -3.39
C ASN A 235 -10.64 23.85 -3.79
N GLY A 236 -10.30 22.63 -4.24
CA GLY A 236 -8.93 22.26 -4.59
C GLY A 236 -8.04 21.93 -3.38
N ASP A 237 -8.61 21.82 -2.18
CA ASP A 237 -7.90 21.45 -0.97
C ASP A 237 -7.59 19.95 -0.97
N THR A 238 -6.34 19.59 -1.20
CA THR A 238 -5.90 18.19 -1.23
C THR A 238 -5.59 17.67 0.18
N ALA A 239 -5.98 16.42 0.47
CA ALA A 239 -5.63 15.73 1.70
C ALA A 239 -5.02 14.36 1.39
N ILE A 240 -4.04 13.95 2.20
CA ILE A 240 -3.38 12.65 2.11
C ILE A 240 -3.54 11.88 3.41
N PHE A 241 -3.83 10.59 3.32
CA PHE A 241 -4.08 9.70 4.45
C PHE A 241 -3.10 8.53 4.43
N PHE A 242 -2.12 8.56 5.32
CA PHE A 242 -1.23 7.43 5.57
C PHE A 242 -1.89 6.44 6.53
N GLY A 243 -1.47 5.18 6.44
CA GLY A 243 -1.95 4.14 7.32
C GLY A 243 -1.61 2.77 6.79
N LEU A 244 -1.61 1.77 7.66
CA LEU A 244 -1.45 0.40 7.24
C LEU A 244 -2.75 -0.19 6.67
N SER A 245 -2.69 -1.41 6.19
CA SER A 245 -3.89 -2.12 5.73
C SER A 245 -4.88 -2.27 6.88
N GLY A 246 -6.15 -1.90 6.67
CA GLY A 246 -7.21 -2.05 7.67
C GLY A 246 -7.39 -0.87 8.63
N THR A 247 -6.56 0.18 8.53
CA THR A 247 -6.68 1.40 9.36
C THR A 247 -7.62 2.46 8.78
N GLY A 248 -8.35 2.13 7.70
CA GLY A 248 -9.39 3.01 7.14
C GLY A 248 -8.96 3.94 6.00
N LYS A 249 -7.73 3.83 5.43
CA LYS A 249 -7.28 4.65 4.28
C LYS A 249 -8.33 4.75 3.18
N THR A 250 -8.67 3.61 2.56
CA THR A 250 -9.63 3.54 1.44
C THR A 250 -11.02 4.01 1.86
N THR A 251 -11.50 3.63 3.05
CA THR A 251 -12.82 4.02 3.55
C THR A 251 -12.93 5.53 3.77
N LEU A 252 -11.89 6.18 4.27
CA LEU A 252 -11.88 7.61 4.59
C LEU A 252 -11.47 8.49 3.40
N SER A 253 -10.73 7.96 2.43
CA SER A 253 -10.45 8.68 1.18
C SER A 253 -11.63 8.68 0.22
N THR A 254 -12.48 7.64 0.28
CA THR A 254 -13.72 7.55 -0.49
C THR A 254 -14.81 8.32 0.26
N ASP A 255 -14.78 9.64 0.08
CA ASP A 255 -15.74 10.58 0.64
C ASP A 255 -16.63 11.13 -0.49
N PRO A 256 -17.97 11.12 -0.35
CA PRO A 256 -18.86 11.56 -1.42
C PRO A 256 -18.66 13.02 -1.82
N ASP A 257 -18.13 13.87 -0.94
CA ASP A 257 -17.89 15.29 -1.21
C ASP A 257 -16.49 15.61 -1.75
N ARG A 258 -15.64 14.58 -1.92
CA ARG A 258 -14.23 14.76 -2.33
C ARG A 258 -13.86 13.80 -3.46
N ALA A 259 -13.27 14.34 -4.51
CA ALA A 259 -12.83 13.54 -5.64
C ALA A 259 -11.58 12.73 -5.27
N LEU A 260 -11.62 11.41 -5.46
CA LEU A 260 -10.49 10.52 -5.21
C LEU A 260 -9.36 10.80 -6.22
N VAL A 261 -8.14 11.00 -5.73
CA VAL A 261 -6.92 11.05 -6.54
C VAL A 261 -6.36 9.64 -6.72
N GLY A 262 -6.31 8.86 -5.62
CA GLY A 262 -5.94 7.43 -5.62
C GLY A 262 -6.01 6.84 -4.21
N ASP A 263 -5.95 5.52 -4.08
CA ASP A 263 -6.23 4.82 -2.83
C ASP A 263 -4.99 4.37 -2.03
N ASP A 264 -3.79 4.35 -2.62
CA ASP A 264 -2.67 3.65 -1.97
C ASP A 264 -1.25 4.19 -2.24
N GLU A 265 -0.94 4.70 -3.43
CA GLU A 265 0.44 5.07 -3.81
C GLU A 265 0.52 6.43 -4.52
N HIS A 266 1.19 7.41 -3.90
CA HIS A 266 1.29 8.78 -4.44
C HIS A 266 2.70 9.35 -4.40
N GLY A 267 2.96 10.26 -5.32
CA GLY A 267 4.09 11.16 -5.31
C GLY A 267 3.70 12.56 -4.87
N TRP A 268 4.67 13.30 -4.32
CA TRP A 268 4.56 14.74 -4.11
C TRP A 268 5.76 15.46 -4.70
N ASP A 269 5.56 16.05 -5.87
CA ASP A 269 6.56 16.84 -6.59
C ASP A 269 6.30 18.35 -6.45
N ASP A 270 6.92 19.15 -7.30
CA ASP A 270 6.80 20.61 -7.28
C ASP A 270 5.46 21.14 -7.81
N ASP A 271 4.65 20.28 -8.47
CA ASP A 271 3.32 20.63 -8.96
C ASP A 271 2.21 20.21 -7.98
N GLY A 272 2.42 19.11 -7.25
CA GLY A 272 1.46 18.67 -6.24
C GLY A 272 1.46 17.16 -6.02
N ILE A 273 0.29 16.64 -5.65
CA ILE A 273 0.06 15.22 -5.36
C ILE A 273 -0.35 14.50 -6.64
N PHE A 274 0.29 13.39 -6.96
CA PHE A 274 -0.06 12.60 -8.14
C PHE A 274 -0.08 11.10 -7.82
N ASN A 275 -1.06 10.39 -8.39
CA ASN A 275 -1.20 8.94 -8.21
C ASN A 275 -0.11 8.20 -9.00
N PHE A 276 0.35 7.08 -8.48
CA PHE A 276 1.20 6.16 -9.25
C PHE A 276 0.40 5.20 -10.12
N GLU A 277 -0.88 5.04 -9.79
CA GLU A 277 -1.71 3.94 -10.25
C GLU A 277 -2.81 4.39 -11.22
N GLY A 278 -3.31 3.44 -12.00
CA GLY A 278 -4.48 3.60 -12.88
C GLY A 278 -5.74 2.91 -12.36
N GLY A 279 -5.69 2.38 -11.15
CA GLY A 279 -6.74 1.58 -10.50
C GLY A 279 -6.63 1.58 -8.99
N CYS A 280 -7.52 0.81 -8.35
CA CYS A 280 -7.52 0.59 -6.90
C CYS A 280 -7.49 -0.90 -6.59
N TYR A 281 -6.91 -1.27 -5.45
CA TYR A 281 -6.79 -2.66 -5.00
C TYR A 281 -7.42 -2.87 -3.62
N ALA A 282 -8.75 -2.75 -3.59
CA ALA A 282 -9.53 -2.71 -2.35
C ALA A 282 -9.64 -4.08 -1.67
N LYS A 283 -9.78 -4.06 -0.34
CA LYS A 283 -10.17 -5.24 0.46
C LYS A 283 -11.67 -5.46 0.38
N CYS A 284 -12.07 -6.72 0.31
CA CYS A 284 -13.48 -7.11 0.17
C CYS A 284 -14.07 -7.78 1.41
N ILE A 285 -13.24 -8.18 2.39
CA ILE A 285 -13.75 -8.84 3.60
C ILE A 285 -14.70 -7.90 4.36
N LYS A 286 -15.92 -8.38 4.65
CA LYS A 286 -17.04 -7.64 5.25
C LYS A 286 -17.48 -6.41 4.45
N LEU A 287 -17.18 -6.35 3.16
CA LEU A 287 -17.65 -5.27 2.29
C LEU A 287 -19.18 -5.27 2.23
N SER A 288 -19.77 -4.08 2.33
CA SER A 288 -21.22 -3.93 2.18
C SER A 288 -21.56 -2.66 1.42
N LYS A 289 -22.59 -2.71 0.58
CA LYS A 289 -23.09 -1.54 -0.15
C LYS A 289 -23.50 -0.38 0.78
N LYS A 290 -23.92 -0.69 2.01
CA LYS A 290 -24.31 0.31 3.01
C LYS A 290 -23.12 1.15 3.50
N ASN A 291 -21.99 0.51 3.77
CA ASN A 291 -20.84 1.17 4.40
C ASN A 291 -19.84 1.71 3.36
N GLU A 292 -19.69 1.02 2.22
CA GLU A 292 -18.76 1.37 1.14
C GLU A 292 -19.43 1.26 -0.25
N PRO A 293 -20.43 2.11 -0.56
CA PRO A 293 -21.21 2.01 -1.80
C PRO A 293 -20.35 2.11 -3.07
N ASP A 294 -19.42 3.07 -3.14
CA ASP A 294 -18.56 3.26 -4.32
C ASP A 294 -17.68 2.03 -4.62
N ILE A 295 -17.10 1.41 -3.59
CA ILE A 295 -16.27 0.21 -3.75
C ILE A 295 -17.15 -0.96 -4.17
N TYR A 296 -18.34 -1.11 -3.57
CA TYR A 296 -19.28 -2.17 -3.91
C TYR A 296 -19.74 -2.05 -5.38
N ASP A 297 -20.10 -0.85 -5.83
CA ASP A 297 -20.57 -0.58 -7.19
C ASP A 297 -19.43 -0.59 -8.23
N ALA A 298 -18.18 -0.49 -7.78
CA ALA A 298 -17.00 -0.72 -8.63
C ALA A 298 -16.80 -2.20 -9.01
N ILE A 299 -17.43 -3.14 -8.29
CA ILE A 299 -17.38 -4.57 -8.59
C ILE A 299 -18.39 -4.89 -9.69
N ARG A 300 -17.89 -4.91 -10.94
CA ARG A 300 -18.64 -5.25 -12.16
C ARG A 300 -17.67 -5.77 -13.21
N ARG A 301 -18.12 -6.04 -14.45
CA ARG A 301 -17.24 -6.38 -15.57
C ARG A 301 -16.02 -5.43 -15.63
N ASP A 302 -14.84 -5.99 -15.89
CA ASP A 302 -13.50 -5.36 -15.85
C ASP A 302 -12.93 -5.14 -14.43
N ALA A 303 -13.67 -5.47 -13.38
CA ALA A 303 -13.08 -5.73 -12.07
C ALA A 303 -12.60 -7.19 -11.99
N LEU A 304 -11.52 -7.41 -11.26
CA LEU A 304 -10.94 -8.72 -11.00
C LEU A 304 -10.90 -8.98 -9.49
N LEU A 305 -11.68 -9.97 -9.06
CA LEU A 305 -11.82 -10.42 -7.68
C LEU A 305 -10.75 -11.48 -7.36
N GLU A 306 -10.16 -11.40 -6.18
CA GLU A 306 -9.09 -12.30 -5.73
C GLU A 306 -9.49 -12.99 -4.41
N ASN A 307 -9.58 -14.32 -4.43
CA ASN A 307 -9.80 -15.18 -3.27
C ASN A 307 -11.17 -15.04 -2.57
N LEU A 308 -12.16 -14.45 -3.22
CA LEU A 308 -13.53 -14.46 -2.68
C LEU A 308 -14.16 -15.85 -2.80
N VAL A 309 -15.11 -16.12 -1.90
CA VAL A 309 -16.00 -17.27 -2.01
C VAL A 309 -17.17 -16.90 -2.90
N VAL A 310 -17.29 -17.62 -4.01
CA VAL A 310 -18.38 -17.50 -4.98
C VAL A 310 -19.34 -18.66 -4.74
N LEU A 311 -20.59 -18.35 -4.43
CA LEU A 311 -21.66 -19.32 -4.20
C LEU A 311 -22.11 -19.97 -5.53
N PRO A 312 -22.85 -21.11 -5.48
CA PRO A 312 -23.27 -21.82 -6.69
C PRO A 312 -24.11 -21.00 -7.68
N ASP A 313 -24.81 -19.97 -7.20
CA ASP A 313 -25.61 -19.04 -8.01
C ASP A 313 -24.78 -17.86 -8.57
N GLY A 314 -23.47 -17.82 -8.30
CA GLY A 314 -22.57 -16.74 -8.70
C GLY A 314 -22.52 -15.56 -7.72
N THR A 315 -23.25 -15.61 -6.60
CA THR A 315 -23.24 -14.57 -5.58
C THR A 315 -21.93 -14.59 -4.78
N LEU A 316 -21.45 -13.41 -4.39
CA LEU A 316 -20.26 -13.23 -3.57
C LEU A 316 -20.60 -13.28 -2.08
N ASP A 317 -19.93 -14.14 -1.32
CA ASP A 317 -19.94 -14.05 0.14
C ASP A 317 -18.76 -13.21 0.63
N PHE A 318 -19.03 -11.93 0.92
CA PHE A 318 -18.02 -11.01 1.44
C PHE A 318 -17.66 -11.27 2.92
N ASN A 319 -18.42 -12.08 3.65
CA ASN A 319 -18.16 -12.38 5.06
C ASN A 319 -17.32 -13.65 5.25
N ASP A 320 -17.21 -14.49 4.22
CA ASP A 320 -16.46 -15.73 4.28
C ASP A 320 -14.94 -15.48 4.16
N SER A 321 -14.21 -15.76 5.24
CA SER A 321 -12.75 -15.70 5.32
C SER A 321 -12.08 -17.09 5.31
N SER A 322 -12.81 -18.16 4.98
CA SER A 322 -12.31 -19.54 4.97
C SER A 322 -11.07 -19.74 4.10
N LYS A 323 -10.96 -18.98 3.00
CA LYS A 323 -9.74 -18.89 2.19
C LYS A 323 -8.71 -17.93 2.80
N THR A 324 -9.14 -16.71 3.09
CA THR A 324 -8.31 -15.64 3.64
C THR A 324 -9.16 -14.46 4.11
N GLU A 325 -8.67 -13.67 5.05
CA GLU A 325 -9.22 -12.34 5.37
C GLU A 325 -8.68 -11.23 4.44
N ASN A 326 -7.72 -11.55 3.58
CA ASN A 326 -7.18 -10.63 2.58
C ASN A 326 -7.84 -10.85 1.22
N THR A 327 -9.16 -11.02 1.19
CA THR A 327 -9.92 -11.01 -0.07
C THR A 327 -9.84 -9.62 -0.70
N ARG A 328 -9.73 -9.58 -2.03
CA ARG A 328 -9.45 -8.34 -2.75
C ARG A 328 -10.26 -8.20 -4.03
N VAL A 329 -10.30 -6.97 -4.52
CA VAL A 329 -10.73 -6.66 -5.88
C VAL A 329 -9.79 -5.60 -6.46
N SER A 330 -9.34 -5.82 -7.68
CA SER A 330 -8.73 -4.77 -8.50
C SER A 330 -9.75 -4.25 -9.51
N TYR A 331 -9.78 -2.94 -9.71
CA TYR A 331 -10.58 -2.32 -10.75
C TYR A 331 -9.89 -1.05 -11.25
N PRO A 332 -10.08 -0.68 -12.53
CA PRO A 332 -9.53 0.57 -13.02
C PRO A 332 -10.23 1.75 -12.34
N ILE A 333 -9.51 2.84 -12.10
CA ILE A 333 -9.95 3.90 -11.17
C ILE A 333 -11.27 4.54 -11.61
N TYR A 334 -11.54 4.54 -12.93
CA TYR A 334 -12.80 5.04 -13.50
C TYR A 334 -14.03 4.21 -13.12
N HIS A 335 -13.87 3.10 -12.40
CA HIS A 335 -14.99 2.38 -11.80
C HIS A 335 -15.65 3.17 -10.67
N ILE A 336 -14.88 4.02 -10.00
CA ILE A 336 -15.37 4.99 -9.02
C ILE A 336 -15.88 6.23 -9.76
N HIS A 337 -17.03 6.75 -9.34
CA HIS A 337 -17.66 7.88 -10.02
C HIS A 337 -16.95 9.21 -9.72
N ASN A 338 -16.76 9.51 -8.44
CA ASN A 338 -16.18 10.77 -7.97
C ASN A 338 -14.64 10.69 -7.88
N ILE A 339 -13.97 10.82 -9.02
CA ILE A 339 -12.50 10.81 -9.11
C ILE A 339 -11.99 12.04 -9.84
N VAL A 340 -10.72 12.39 -9.61
CA VAL A 340 -10.04 13.43 -10.39
C VAL A 340 -9.75 12.93 -11.80
N LYS A 341 -10.09 13.75 -12.82
CA LYS A 341 -9.92 13.48 -14.26
C LYS A 341 -9.47 14.75 -14.97
N PRO A 342 -8.81 14.65 -16.15
CA PRO A 342 -8.45 13.43 -16.89
C PRO A 342 -7.24 12.69 -16.32
N VAL A 343 -6.45 13.33 -15.47
CA VAL A 343 -5.24 12.76 -14.85
C VAL A 343 -5.42 12.72 -13.33
N SER A 344 -5.04 11.61 -12.70
CA SER A 344 -5.11 11.41 -11.25
C SER A 344 -4.04 12.21 -10.50
N LYS A 345 -4.18 13.54 -10.49
CA LYS A 345 -3.30 14.47 -9.76
C LYS A 345 -4.06 15.70 -9.27
N ALA A 346 -3.58 16.30 -8.18
CA ALA A 346 -4.15 17.50 -7.58
C ALA A 346 -3.02 18.43 -7.06
N GLY A 347 -3.39 19.59 -6.55
CA GLY A 347 -2.43 20.53 -5.96
C GLY A 347 -1.76 19.98 -4.69
N HIS A 348 -0.92 20.82 -4.07
CA HIS A 348 -0.22 20.47 -2.83
C HIS A 348 -1.18 20.14 -1.68
N ALA A 349 -0.85 19.11 -0.90
CA ALA A 349 -1.65 18.72 0.26
C ALA A 349 -1.75 19.87 1.27
N LYS A 350 -2.96 20.13 1.76
CA LYS A 350 -3.23 21.04 2.89
C LYS A 350 -3.29 20.30 4.22
N LYS A 351 -3.64 19.02 4.18
CA LYS A 351 -3.72 18.13 5.35
C LYS A 351 -2.98 16.82 5.09
N VAL A 352 -2.14 16.43 6.04
CA VAL A 352 -1.56 15.08 6.17
C VAL A 352 -2.21 14.40 7.36
N ILE A 353 -2.76 13.21 7.16
CA ILE A 353 -3.47 12.46 8.20
C ILE A 353 -2.79 11.11 8.36
N PHE A 354 -2.31 10.82 9.56
CA PHE A 354 -1.75 9.53 9.94
C PHE A 354 -2.83 8.70 10.65
N LEU A 355 -3.28 7.63 9.99
CA LEU A 355 -4.28 6.72 10.53
C LEU A 355 -3.59 5.58 11.30
N THR A 356 -3.89 5.47 12.58
CA THR A 356 -3.48 4.35 13.44
C THR A 356 -4.71 3.61 13.94
N ALA A 357 -4.64 2.28 14.05
CA ALA A 357 -5.65 1.50 14.75
C ALA A 357 -5.07 1.06 16.09
N ASP A 358 -5.16 1.92 17.11
CA ASP A 358 -4.62 1.63 18.43
C ASP A 358 -5.55 0.65 19.17
N ALA A 359 -5.11 -0.59 19.34
CA ALA A 359 -5.84 -1.61 20.09
C ALA A 359 -5.55 -1.60 21.60
N PHE A 360 -4.64 -0.75 22.07
CA PHE A 360 -4.37 -0.52 23.48
C PHE A 360 -5.33 0.51 24.09
N GLY A 361 -6.04 1.28 23.26
CA GLY A 361 -7.04 2.25 23.70
C GLY A 361 -6.46 3.50 24.35
N VAL A 362 -5.21 3.83 24.05
CA VAL A 362 -4.41 4.88 24.71
C VAL A 362 -4.47 6.18 23.92
N LEU A 363 -4.31 6.10 22.59
CA LEU A 363 -4.22 7.26 21.72
C LEU A 363 -5.59 7.94 21.56
N PRO A 364 -5.63 9.27 21.57
CA PRO A 364 -6.89 10.02 21.42
C PRO A 364 -7.48 9.82 20.01
N PRO A 365 -8.78 10.08 19.80
CA PRO A 365 -9.39 9.99 18.47
C PRO A 365 -8.70 10.87 17.43
N VAL A 366 -8.17 12.02 17.84
CA VAL A 366 -7.43 12.94 16.97
C VAL A 366 -6.41 13.76 17.75
N SER A 367 -5.29 14.07 17.13
CA SER A 367 -4.29 15.01 17.63
C SER A 367 -3.68 15.84 16.51
N ARG A 368 -3.45 17.11 16.79
CA ARG A 368 -2.62 17.98 15.95
C ARG A 368 -1.15 17.73 16.28
N LEU A 369 -0.33 17.54 15.25
CA LEU A 369 1.10 17.28 15.41
C LEU A 369 1.93 18.53 15.13
N THR A 370 3.00 18.70 15.89
CA THR A 370 4.12 19.61 15.54
C THR A 370 4.94 19.03 14.38
N GLU A 371 5.84 19.83 13.78
CA GLU A 371 6.72 19.37 12.69
C GLU A 371 7.58 18.18 13.14
N GLU A 372 8.15 18.25 14.34
CA GLU A 372 9.00 17.22 14.91
C GLU A 372 8.20 15.98 15.32
N GLN A 373 7.00 16.14 15.90
CA GLN A 373 6.09 15.01 16.15
C GLN A 373 5.67 14.36 14.82
N THR A 374 5.48 15.14 13.76
CA THR A 374 5.16 14.59 12.43
C THR A 374 6.25 13.64 11.98
N LYS A 375 7.53 14.04 12.04
CA LYS A 375 8.65 13.13 11.73
C LYS A 375 8.66 11.91 12.66
N TYR A 376 8.51 12.11 13.97
CA TYR A 376 8.55 11.03 14.96
C TYR A 376 7.47 9.96 14.71
N TYR A 377 6.21 10.37 14.56
CA TYR A 377 5.09 9.44 14.35
C TYR A 377 5.08 8.85 12.94
N PHE A 378 5.60 9.57 11.94
CA PHE A 378 5.80 9.03 10.60
C PHE A 378 6.87 7.92 10.56
N LEU A 379 8.03 8.15 11.18
CA LEU A 379 9.10 7.15 11.31
C LEU A 379 8.69 5.97 12.19
N SER A 380 7.89 6.23 13.23
CA SER A 380 7.33 5.15 14.06
C SER A 380 6.33 4.31 13.26
N GLY A 381 5.42 4.95 12.52
CA GLY A 381 4.40 4.29 11.71
C GLY A 381 3.59 3.26 12.49
N TYR A 382 3.11 3.67 13.66
CA TYR A 382 2.45 2.80 14.62
C TYR A 382 1.01 2.45 14.21
N THR A 383 0.65 1.18 14.38
CA THR A 383 -0.71 0.65 14.47
C THR A 383 -0.71 -0.56 15.42
N ALA A 384 -1.85 -1.19 15.66
CA ALA A 384 -1.90 -2.50 16.30
C ALA A 384 -2.51 -3.58 15.40
N LYS A 385 -2.10 -4.82 15.63
CA LYS A 385 -2.76 -6.03 15.15
C LYS A 385 -3.68 -6.55 16.25
N VAL A 386 -4.87 -7.02 15.90
CA VAL A 386 -5.86 -7.51 16.87
C VAL A 386 -6.15 -9.00 16.71
N ALA A 387 -6.65 -9.61 17.78
CA ALA A 387 -7.01 -11.02 17.81
C ALA A 387 -8.00 -11.38 16.69
N GLY A 388 -7.77 -12.51 16.03
CA GLY A 388 -8.61 -13.00 14.93
C GLY A 388 -8.28 -12.41 13.55
N THR A 389 -7.49 -11.33 13.45
CA THR A 389 -7.14 -10.73 12.14
C THR A 389 -5.90 -11.30 11.47
N GLU A 390 -5.08 -12.05 12.23
CA GLU A 390 -3.95 -12.81 11.73
C GLU A 390 -3.81 -14.12 12.52
N ARG A 391 -3.31 -15.18 11.87
CA ARG A 391 -3.15 -16.50 12.47
C ARG A 391 -2.18 -16.44 13.67
N GLY A 392 -2.67 -16.81 14.85
CA GLY A 392 -1.87 -16.92 16.08
C GLY A 392 -1.88 -15.68 16.99
N ILE A 393 -2.61 -14.62 16.65
CA ILE A 393 -2.75 -13.45 17.53
C ILE A 393 -3.96 -13.64 18.46
N VAL A 394 -3.69 -13.69 19.77
CA VAL A 394 -4.70 -13.85 20.84
C VAL A 394 -4.93 -12.54 21.61
N GLU A 395 -3.88 -11.73 21.78
CA GLU A 395 -3.91 -10.40 22.41
C GLU A 395 -3.42 -9.33 21.42
N PRO A 396 -3.77 -8.04 21.60
CA PRO A 396 -3.27 -6.96 20.76
C PRO A 396 -1.74 -6.89 20.74
N VAL A 397 -1.16 -6.83 19.54
CA VAL A 397 0.29 -6.70 19.34
C VAL A 397 0.58 -5.37 18.66
N PRO A 398 1.50 -4.54 19.19
CA PRO A 398 1.88 -3.32 18.51
C PRO A 398 2.61 -3.65 17.20
N SER A 399 2.35 -2.87 16.16
CA SER A 399 3.02 -3.01 14.87
C SER A 399 3.56 -1.64 14.47
N PHE A 400 4.89 -1.53 14.44
CA PHE A 400 5.59 -0.35 13.94
C PHE A 400 6.06 -0.64 12.53
N SER A 401 5.65 0.20 11.58
CA SER A 401 6.01 0.10 10.18
C SER A 401 6.40 1.48 9.69
N ALA A 402 7.69 1.78 9.71
CA ALA A 402 8.22 3.08 9.33
C ALA A 402 7.59 3.64 8.05
N CYS A 403 7.29 4.93 8.07
CA CYS A 403 6.59 5.67 7.01
C CYS A 403 5.21 5.08 6.66
N PHE A 404 4.60 4.34 7.59
CA PHE A 404 3.42 3.51 7.38
C PHE A 404 3.56 2.52 6.22
N GLY A 405 4.78 2.10 5.87
CA GLY A 405 5.05 1.38 4.62
C GLY A 405 6.39 0.64 4.55
N ALA A 406 7.00 0.27 5.69
CA ALA A 406 8.36 -0.27 5.79
C ALA A 406 8.69 -1.38 4.78
N ALA A 407 7.74 -2.29 4.51
CA ALA A 407 7.93 -3.40 3.56
C ALA A 407 8.25 -2.96 2.12
N PHE A 408 7.93 -1.72 1.76
CA PHE A 408 8.07 -1.15 0.42
C PHE A 408 9.20 -0.12 0.33
N LEU A 409 9.81 0.26 1.44
CA LEU A 409 10.89 1.24 1.44
C LEU A 409 12.17 0.57 0.93
N MET A 410 12.82 1.20 -0.05
CA MET A 410 14.15 0.80 -0.52
C MET A 410 15.27 1.70 -0.01
N LEU A 411 14.94 2.86 0.55
CA LEU A 411 15.91 3.82 1.11
C LEU A 411 15.72 3.89 2.64
N ASP A 412 16.64 4.58 3.31
CA ASP A 412 16.49 4.80 4.75
C ASP A 412 15.20 5.59 5.04
N PRO A 413 14.37 5.17 6.02
CA PRO A 413 13.13 5.87 6.39
C PRO A 413 13.29 7.39 6.62
N ILE A 414 14.46 7.86 7.10
CA ILE A 414 14.69 9.29 7.31
C ILE A 414 14.62 10.10 6.00
N ILE A 415 15.00 9.50 4.86
CA ILE A 415 14.94 10.16 3.56
C ILE A 415 13.48 10.49 3.19
N TYR A 416 12.56 9.55 3.41
CA TYR A 416 11.14 9.77 3.15
C TYR A 416 10.53 10.80 4.12
N ALA A 417 10.92 10.75 5.40
CA ALA A 417 10.46 11.71 6.40
C ALA A 417 10.92 13.14 6.06
N ASN A 418 12.16 13.28 5.57
CA ASN A 418 12.72 14.56 5.16
C ASN A 418 12.02 15.13 3.92
N GLU A 419 11.75 14.32 2.90
CA GLU A 419 11.00 14.80 1.73
C GLU A 419 9.56 15.18 2.06
N LEU A 420 8.86 14.37 2.88
CA LEU A 420 7.49 14.68 3.32
C LEU A 420 7.45 16.01 4.08
N THR A 421 8.30 16.17 5.10
CA THR A 421 8.29 17.38 5.94
C THR A 421 8.80 18.62 5.20
N ARG A 422 9.76 18.47 4.28
CA ARG A 422 10.18 19.56 3.39
C ARG A 422 9.00 20.06 2.56
N LYS A 423 8.23 19.16 1.93
CA LYS A 423 7.03 19.53 1.16
C LYS A 423 5.97 20.17 2.05
N MET A 424 5.69 19.59 3.22
CA MET A 424 4.73 20.17 4.16
C MET A 424 5.11 21.59 4.58
N LYS A 425 6.39 21.83 4.89
CA LYS A 425 6.90 23.15 5.28
C LYS A 425 6.76 24.19 4.17
N ILE A 426 7.11 23.84 2.93
CA ILE A 426 6.97 24.74 1.77
C ILE A 426 5.51 25.14 1.54
N HIS A 427 4.57 24.23 1.80
CA HIS A 427 3.15 24.42 1.46
C HIS A 427 2.25 24.74 2.66
N ASN A 428 2.83 24.97 3.85
CA ASN A 428 2.13 25.21 5.11
C ASN A 428 1.06 24.14 5.40
N THR A 429 1.46 22.88 5.22
CA THR A 429 0.60 21.72 5.41
C THR A 429 0.59 21.28 6.87
N GLU A 430 -0.58 20.99 7.41
CA GLU A 430 -0.73 20.49 8.78
C GLU A 430 -0.77 18.97 8.83
N ALA A 431 -0.22 18.38 9.90
CA ALA A 431 -0.30 16.95 10.17
C ALA A 431 -1.18 16.62 11.39
N TRP A 432 -1.90 15.52 11.25
CA TRP A 432 -2.85 15.03 12.23
C TRP A 432 -2.64 13.54 12.46
N LEU A 433 -2.71 13.10 13.72
CA LEU A 433 -2.76 11.68 14.08
C LEU A 433 -4.21 11.34 14.42
N VAL A 434 -4.79 10.33 13.76
CA VAL A 434 -6.19 9.93 13.96
C VAL A 434 -6.23 8.46 14.35
N ASN A 435 -6.81 8.18 15.51
CA ASN A 435 -7.05 6.82 15.97
C ASN A 435 -8.35 6.29 15.35
N THR A 436 -8.26 5.18 14.64
CA THR A 436 -9.37 4.42 14.00
C THR A 436 -9.55 3.04 14.66
N GLY A 437 -8.87 2.85 15.79
CA GLY A 437 -8.87 1.67 16.63
C GLY A 437 -9.82 1.82 17.81
N TRP A 438 -9.34 1.46 18.99
CA TRP A 438 -10.12 1.33 20.22
C TRP A 438 -9.91 2.50 21.16
N MET A 439 -10.89 2.69 22.05
CA MET A 439 -10.93 3.70 23.11
C MET A 439 -11.61 3.14 24.37
N GLY A 440 -11.33 3.77 25.52
CA GLY A 440 -11.95 3.43 26.81
C GLY A 440 -11.43 2.14 27.46
N GLY A 441 -10.37 1.56 26.92
CA GLY A 441 -9.74 0.33 27.38
C GLY A 441 -9.03 -0.39 26.23
N GLN A 442 -8.22 -1.38 26.56
CA GLN A 442 -7.61 -2.28 25.58
C GLN A 442 -8.69 -3.12 24.85
N TYR A 443 -8.35 -3.67 23.69
CA TYR A 443 -9.21 -4.62 22.98
C TYR A 443 -9.78 -5.69 23.91
N GLY A 444 -11.10 -5.93 23.79
CA GLY A 444 -11.85 -6.83 24.67
C GLY A 444 -12.49 -6.14 25.88
N THR A 445 -11.98 -4.97 26.30
CA THR A 445 -12.60 -4.11 27.33
C THR A 445 -13.13 -2.80 26.73
N GLY A 446 -12.33 -2.14 25.90
CA GLY A 446 -12.69 -0.92 25.19
C GLY A 446 -13.50 -1.19 23.92
N ASN A 447 -14.02 -0.12 23.32
CA ASN A 447 -14.80 -0.17 22.09
C ASN A 447 -14.03 0.46 20.94
N ARG A 448 -14.23 -0.09 19.73
CA ARG A 448 -13.70 0.54 18.53
C ARG A 448 -14.42 1.87 18.30
N ILE A 449 -13.69 2.93 17.96
CA ILE A 449 -14.28 4.22 17.59
C ILE A 449 -15.21 4.00 16.39
N ASP A 450 -16.44 4.47 16.48
CA ASP A 450 -17.41 4.27 15.43
C ASP A 450 -17.03 5.08 14.17
N LEU A 451 -17.37 4.52 13.00
CA LEU A 451 -17.06 5.14 11.72
C LEU A 451 -17.73 6.53 11.55
N PRO A 452 -18.99 6.76 11.96
CA PRO A 452 -19.59 8.09 11.94
C PRO A 452 -18.77 9.14 12.72
N SER A 453 -18.35 8.86 13.95
CA SER A 453 -17.48 9.76 14.74
C SER A 453 -16.15 10.02 14.04
N THR A 454 -15.52 8.97 13.49
CA THR A 454 -14.27 9.10 12.72
C THR A 454 -14.46 10.01 11.50
N ARG A 455 -15.55 9.85 10.73
CA ARG A 455 -15.85 10.72 9.59
C ARG A 455 -16.09 12.17 10.00
N ARG A 456 -16.76 12.42 11.14
CA ARG A 456 -16.92 13.79 11.67
C ARG A 456 -15.59 14.43 12.02
N ILE A 457 -14.69 13.67 12.67
CA ILE A 457 -13.32 14.12 12.97
C ILE A 457 -12.57 14.47 11.69
N ILE A 458 -12.58 13.58 10.69
CA ILE A 458 -11.93 13.83 9.39
C ILE A 458 -12.53 15.08 8.74
N ASN A 459 -13.85 15.22 8.72
CA ASN A 459 -14.50 16.39 8.15
C ASN A 459 -14.09 17.68 8.87
N ALA A 460 -14.00 17.66 10.21
CA ALA A 460 -13.55 18.81 11.00
C ALA A 460 -12.09 19.20 10.72
N ILE A 461 -11.22 18.23 10.42
CA ILE A 461 -9.85 18.48 9.95
C ILE A 461 -9.88 19.13 8.56
N LEU A 462 -10.63 18.54 7.62
CA LEU A 462 -10.64 18.93 6.21
C LEU A 462 -11.26 20.31 5.98
N ASN A 463 -12.34 20.64 6.70
CA ASN A 463 -13.02 21.93 6.60
C ASN A 463 -12.49 23.00 7.58
N ASN A 464 -11.42 22.69 8.33
CA ASN A 464 -10.82 23.51 9.38
C ASN A 464 -11.72 23.85 10.58
N THR A 465 -12.91 23.28 10.76
CA THR A 465 -13.74 23.61 11.94
C THR A 465 -13.12 23.13 13.25
N ILE A 466 -12.21 22.15 13.20
CA ILE A 466 -11.47 21.67 14.37
C ILE A 466 -10.59 22.75 15.02
N THR A 467 -10.25 23.83 14.31
CA THR A 467 -9.45 24.93 14.86
C THR A 467 -10.27 25.93 15.69
N ASN A 468 -11.60 25.78 15.73
CA ASN A 468 -12.50 26.68 16.44
C ASN A 468 -12.70 26.30 17.93
N CYS A 469 -11.78 25.54 18.51
CA CYS A 469 -11.81 25.12 19.91
C CYS A 469 -10.41 25.20 20.54
N ASP A 470 -10.37 25.16 21.87
CA ASP A 470 -9.11 25.08 22.61
C ASP A 470 -8.48 23.69 22.47
N PHE A 471 -7.16 23.65 22.54
CA PHE A 471 -6.38 22.42 22.54
C PHE A 471 -5.69 22.23 23.88
N VAL A 472 -5.64 20.99 24.35
CA VAL A 472 -4.92 20.59 25.56
C VAL A 472 -3.88 19.52 25.23
N ASN A 473 -2.82 19.45 26.03
CA ASN A 473 -1.78 18.43 25.82
C ASN A 473 -2.11 17.17 26.62
N LEU A 474 -2.18 16.05 25.92
CA LEU A 474 -2.33 14.74 26.53
C LEU A 474 -1.03 14.34 27.25
N PRO A 475 -1.08 13.95 28.54
CA PRO A 475 0.09 13.48 29.27
C PRO A 475 0.76 12.28 28.59
N VAL A 476 2.03 12.01 28.96
CA VAL A 476 2.88 10.95 28.38
C VAL A 476 3.26 11.19 26.92
N PHE A 477 2.30 11.37 26.02
CA PHE A 477 2.56 11.52 24.58
C PHE A 477 2.78 12.98 24.15
N ASN A 478 2.40 13.95 24.99
CA ASN A 478 2.41 15.38 24.70
C ASN A 478 1.71 15.72 23.38
N LEU A 479 0.59 15.03 23.09
CA LEU A 479 -0.20 15.23 21.89
C LEU A 479 -1.23 16.34 22.11
N SER A 480 -1.35 17.25 21.13
CA SER A 480 -2.31 18.35 21.19
C SER A 480 -3.70 17.85 20.76
N ILE A 481 -4.62 17.69 21.70
CA ILE A 481 -5.99 17.20 21.46
C ILE A 481 -7.02 18.33 21.53
N PRO A 482 -8.04 18.34 20.66
CA PRO A 482 -9.12 19.33 20.72
C PRO A 482 -10.01 19.08 21.94
N THR A 483 -10.52 20.16 22.54
CA THR A 483 -11.45 20.08 23.67
C THR A 483 -12.89 19.75 23.25
N LYS A 484 -13.24 20.00 21.98
CA LYS A 484 -14.58 19.78 21.44
C LYS A 484 -14.55 19.60 19.92
N ILE A 485 -15.43 18.73 19.40
CA ILE A 485 -15.72 18.62 17.96
C ILE A 485 -17.23 18.48 17.80
N GLU A 486 -17.83 19.31 16.95
CA GLU A 486 -19.28 19.29 16.74
C GLU A 486 -19.78 17.91 16.29
N GLY A 487 -20.75 17.37 17.02
CA GLY A 487 -21.36 16.07 16.73
C GLY A 487 -20.51 14.86 17.13
N VAL A 488 -19.41 15.06 17.85
CA VAL A 488 -18.61 14.01 18.51
C VAL A 488 -18.78 14.19 20.01
N ASP A 489 -18.86 13.08 20.76
CA ASP A 489 -18.95 13.15 22.23
C ASP A 489 -17.62 13.67 22.82
N ASP A 490 -17.68 14.78 23.55
CA ASP A 490 -16.50 15.40 24.17
C ASP A 490 -15.83 14.44 25.18
N SER A 491 -16.58 13.46 25.72
CA SER A 491 -16.04 12.46 26.65
C SER A 491 -15.01 11.52 26.02
N ILE A 492 -15.06 11.33 24.69
CA ILE A 492 -14.14 10.43 23.97
C ILE A 492 -12.90 11.14 23.44
N LEU A 493 -12.88 12.47 23.36
CA LEU A 493 -11.73 13.23 22.84
C LEU A 493 -10.51 13.15 23.75
N ASP A 494 -10.74 13.05 25.07
CA ASP A 494 -9.72 12.81 26.08
C ASP A 494 -9.74 11.32 26.51
N PRO A 495 -8.78 10.50 26.05
CA PRO A 495 -8.75 9.08 26.39
C PRO A 495 -8.61 8.85 27.91
N GLY A 496 -8.06 9.79 28.67
CA GLY A 496 -7.97 9.67 30.13
C GLY A 496 -9.34 9.72 30.83
N LYS A 497 -10.35 10.34 30.20
CA LYS A 497 -11.75 10.39 30.68
C LYS A 497 -12.59 9.22 30.18
N ALA A 498 -12.22 8.63 29.05
CA ALA A 498 -12.95 7.49 28.47
C ALA A 498 -12.70 6.17 29.22
N TRP A 499 -11.59 6.06 29.97
CA TRP A 499 -11.28 4.88 30.78
C TRP A 499 -12.00 4.92 32.13
N GLN A 500 -12.18 3.75 32.75
CA GLN A 500 -12.79 3.64 34.09
C GLN A 500 -12.07 4.51 35.15
N SER A 501 -10.76 4.72 35.01
CA SER A 501 -10.02 5.70 35.80
C SER A 501 -8.79 6.19 35.04
N PHE A 502 -8.42 7.45 35.29
CA PHE A 502 -7.21 8.07 34.73
C PHE A 502 -5.95 7.26 35.05
N ALA A 503 -5.86 6.66 36.26
CA ALA A 503 -4.73 5.83 36.65
C ALA A 503 -4.58 4.58 35.76
N LYS A 504 -5.69 3.94 35.36
CA LYS A 504 -5.65 2.78 34.46
C LYS A 504 -5.19 3.18 33.05
N TRP A 505 -5.71 4.31 32.55
CA TRP A 505 -5.24 4.87 31.27
C TRP A 505 -3.75 5.18 31.34
N HIS A 506 -3.28 5.84 32.41
CA HIS A 506 -1.88 6.23 32.56
C HIS A 506 -0.92 5.03 32.58
N ILE A 507 -1.29 3.93 33.24
CA ILE A 507 -0.50 2.69 33.22
C ILE A 507 -0.38 2.15 31.77
N ALA A 508 -1.50 2.07 31.05
CA ALA A 508 -1.50 1.61 29.66
C ALA A 508 -0.74 2.58 28.73
N ALA A 509 -0.85 3.89 28.99
CA ALA A 509 -0.17 4.93 28.25
C ALA A 509 1.35 4.84 28.41
N THR A 510 1.83 4.63 29.65
CA THR A 510 3.25 4.43 29.94
C THR A 510 3.79 3.15 29.29
N ASP A 511 3.04 2.05 29.32
CA ASP A 511 3.42 0.81 28.64
C ASP A 511 3.52 0.98 27.11
N LEU A 512 2.56 1.67 26.48
CA LEU A 512 2.63 1.98 25.06
C LEU A 512 3.78 2.95 24.75
N ALA A 513 4.01 3.95 25.60
CA ALA A 513 5.13 4.89 25.47
C ALA A 513 6.49 4.19 25.48
N LEU A 514 6.70 3.22 26.38
CA LEU A 514 7.93 2.40 26.39
C LEU A 514 8.12 1.65 25.07
N LYS A 515 7.04 1.13 24.47
CA LYS A 515 7.10 0.45 23.17
C LYS A 515 7.50 1.40 22.06
N PHE A 516 6.98 2.63 22.05
CA PHE A 516 7.39 3.68 21.13
C PHE A 516 8.87 4.05 21.28
N ILE A 517 9.33 4.31 22.51
CA ILE A 517 10.73 4.66 22.80
C ILE A 517 11.66 3.52 22.37
N ASN A 518 11.34 2.28 22.72
CA ASN A 518 12.13 1.11 22.35
C ASN A 518 12.17 0.92 20.82
N ASN A 519 11.04 1.06 20.12
CA ASN A 519 11.02 1.02 18.67
C ASN A 519 11.86 2.15 18.04
N PHE A 520 11.74 3.37 18.58
CA PHE A 520 12.40 4.54 18.01
C PHE A 520 13.93 4.49 18.17
N SER A 521 14.45 3.77 19.17
CA SER A 521 15.89 3.56 19.37
C SER A 521 16.59 3.02 18.12
N ASN A 522 15.89 2.22 17.29
CA ASN A 522 16.40 1.69 16.02
C ASN A 522 16.71 2.77 14.96
N PHE A 523 16.18 3.99 15.13
CA PHE A 523 16.42 5.10 14.21
C PHE A 523 17.46 6.10 14.74
N THR A 524 17.94 6.00 15.98
CA THR A 524 18.78 7.02 16.64
C THR A 524 20.28 7.02 16.25
N TRP A 525 20.62 6.43 15.10
CA TRP A 525 22.01 6.31 14.63
C TRP A 525 22.61 7.62 14.06
N SER A 526 21.77 8.62 13.77
CA SER A 526 22.19 9.95 13.30
C SER A 526 21.84 11.03 14.33
N LYS A 527 22.55 12.17 14.27
CA LYS A 527 22.23 13.32 15.13
C LYS A 527 20.80 13.85 14.87
N GLU A 528 20.36 13.86 13.61
CA GLU A 528 19.00 14.32 13.26
C GLU A 528 17.94 13.44 13.91
N THR A 529 18.06 12.13 13.74
CA THR A 529 17.08 11.17 14.27
C THR A 529 17.15 11.03 15.80
N ALA A 530 18.31 11.21 16.41
CA ALA A 530 18.45 11.23 17.87
C ALA A 530 17.68 12.39 18.51
N LEU A 531 17.70 13.59 17.90
CA LEU A 531 16.95 14.74 18.41
C LEU A 531 15.43 14.54 18.34
N LEU A 532 14.94 13.75 17.38
CA LEU A 532 13.50 13.45 17.27
C LEU A 532 12.96 12.65 18.45
N ALA A 533 13.81 11.92 19.18
CA ALA A 533 13.38 11.15 20.36
C ALA A 533 12.75 12.05 21.44
N ASP A 534 13.19 13.30 21.55
CA ASP A 534 12.66 14.29 22.50
C ASP A 534 11.24 14.76 22.18
N HIS A 535 10.73 14.43 20.99
CA HIS A 535 9.38 14.76 20.52
C HIS A 535 8.45 13.54 20.53
N GLY A 536 8.94 12.38 20.96
CA GLY A 536 8.14 11.20 21.26
C GLY A 536 7.50 11.24 22.65
N PRO A 537 6.94 10.10 23.10
CA PRO A 537 6.42 9.96 24.45
C PRO A 537 7.51 10.13 25.52
N LYS A 538 7.14 10.70 26.67
CA LYS A 538 7.98 10.92 27.86
C LYS A 538 7.32 10.29 29.07
N ILE A 539 8.10 9.54 29.84
CA ILE A 539 7.66 8.79 31.02
C ILE A 539 8.20 9.44 32.26
#